data_AF-A0A2H1IXR5-F1
#
_entry.id   AF-A0A2H1IXR5-F1
#
_cell.length_a   1.000
_cell.length_b   1.000
_cell.length_c   1.000
_cell.angle_alpha   90.00
_cell.angle_beta   90.00
_cell.angle_gamma   90.00
#
_symmetry.space_group_name_H-M   'P 1'
#
loop_
_entity.id
_entity.type
_entity.pdbx_description
1 polymer ?
#
loop_
_entity_poly.entity_id
_entity_poly.type
_entity_poly.pdbx_seq_one_letter_code
_entity_poly.pdbx_strand_id
1 'polypeptide(L)'
;MTAVHHSDATIAQGPVCKACGKVIEKRPKDAYRVWRKRVYCSKDCADASRPSILSDYIVVESGCWEWQGHIDKNGYGKAYDIEQPPGRRVDWAHRVSYRRHKGPIPEGYHLDHECENPPCVNPDHLCPVTPAEHVRRTLGRLGVFEDQMEAVQLRIEGLTYQQIADATGLAGFKSAHDRVKSAIANGLVDPDDLPKVERLTLDDRRSIRALYALGVPQTEIAAFYGIDSSQASRIVNGKTSGHS
;
A
#
# COMPACT_ATOMS: atom_id res chain seq x y z
N MET A 1 17.76 -40.31 65.65
CA MET A 1 18.18 -39.82 64.32
C MET A 1 16.99 -40.00 63.38
N THR A 2 16.09 -39.03 63.38
CA THR A 2 14.86 -39.06 62.58
C THR A 2 15.12 -38.23 61.33
N ALA A 3 15.19 -38.88 60.17
CA ALA A 3 15.30 -38.23 58.89
C ALA A 3 13.98 -37.51 58.58
N VAL A 4 14.00 -36.19 58.55
CA VAL A 4 12.88 -35.39 58.04
C VAL A 4 13.03 -35.36 56.52
N HIS A 5 12.11 -36.04 55.84
CA HIS A 5 11.96 -35.96 54.40
C HIS A 5 11.63 -34.52 53.98
N HIS A 6 12.55 -33.88 53.26
CA HIS A 6 12.20 -32.76 52.41
C HIS A 6 11.84 -33.30 51.03
N SER A 7 10.56 -33.39 50.72
CA SER A 7 10.08 -33.58 49.35
C SER A 7 8.76 -32.86 49.14
N ASP A 8 8.83 -31.54 49.00
CA ASP A 8 7.80 -30.79 48.26
C ASP A 8 8.52 -29.97 47.19
N ALA A 9 9.00 -30.68 46.16
CA ALA A 9 9.31 -30.05 44.89
C ALA A 9 7.98 -29.75 44.21
N THR A 10 7.47 -28.53 44.40
CA THR A 10 6.33 -28.00 43.66
C THR A 10 6.59 -28.19 42.17
N ILE A 11 5.94 -29.19 41.55
CA ILE A 11 5.98 -29.38 40.10
C ILE A 11 5.44 -28.08 39.51
N ALA A 12 6.29 -27.32 38.84
CA ALA A 12 5.88 -26.12 38.13
C ALA A 12 4.82 -26.54 37.11
N GLN A 13 3.56 -26.26 37.43
CA GLN A 13 2.43 -26.60 36.56
C GLN A 13 2.67 -25.90 35.21
N GLY A 14 2.52 -26.65 34.13
CA GLY A 14 2.72 -26.13 32.77
C GLY A 14 1.79 -24.96 32.45
N PRO A 15 2.08 -24.18 31.39
CA PRO A 15 1.21 -23.07 31.01
C PRO A 15 -0.19 -23.60 30.65
N VAL A 16 -1.22 -22.84 31.02
CA VAL A 16 -2.62 -23.20 30.75
C VAL A 16 -3.07 -22.55 29.45
N CYS A 17 -3.75 -23.32 28.59
CA CYS A 17 -4.29 -22.84 27.34
C CYS A 17 -5.38 -21.79 27.58
N LYS A 18 -5.19 -20.58 27.03
CA LYS A 18 -6.17 -19.48 27.19
C LYS A 18 -7.53 -19.78 26.53
N ALA A 19 -7.57 -20.66 25.54
CA ALA A 19 -8.80 -20.99 24.82
C ALA A 19 -9.65 -22.06 25.51
N CYS A 20 -9.04 -23.18 25.93
CA CYS A 20 -9.75 -24.36 26.41
C CYS A 20 -9.45 -24.73 27.87
N GLY A 21 -8.60 -23.97 28.57
CA GLY A 21 -8.28 -24.18 29.99
C GLY A 21 -7.40 -25.40 30.29
N LYS A 22 -7.00 -26.19 29.30
CA LYS A 22 -6.15 -27.38 29.50
C LYS A 22 -4.69 -26.98 29.77
N VAL A 23 -4.02 -27.72 30.67
CA VAL A 23 -2.57 -27.61 30.86
C VAL A 23 -1.85 -28.03 29.58
N ILE A 24 -0.92 -27.20 29.11
CA ILE A 24 -0.17 -27.45 27.88
C ILE A 24 1.01 -28.36 28.20
N GLU A 25 0.96 -29.59 27.70
CA GLU A 25 2.07 -30.53 27.83
C GLU A 25 3.29 -30.10 27.01
N LYS A 26 4.48 -30.35 27.57
CA LYS A 26 5.75 -30.07 26.89
C LYS A 26 6.03 -31.15 25.86
N ARG A 27 6.16 -30.76 24.59
CA ARG A 27 6.58 -31.70 23.54
C ARG A 27 8.07 -32.01 23.71
N PRO A 28 8.54 -33.24 23.37
CA PRO A 28 9.96 -33.59 23.47
C PRO A 28 10.89 -32.59 22.79
N LYS A 29 10.50 -32.12 21.58
CA LYS A 29 11.24 -31.14 20.78
C LYS A 29 11.17 -29.69 21.27
N ASP A 30 10.25 -29.35 22.17
CA ASP A 30 10.09 -27.97 22.62
C ASP A 30 11.20 -27.65 23.64
N ALA A 31 12.01 -26.61 23.40
CA ALA A 31 12.88 -26.06 24.43
C ALA A 31 12.02 -25.53 25.60
N TYR A 32 12.44 -25.73 26.85
CA TYR A 32 11.67 -25.32 28.04
C TYR A 32 11.26 -23.84 27.99
N ARG A 33 12.16 -22.95 27.55
CA ARG A 33 11.91 -21.50 27.43
C ARG A 33 10.82 -21.15 26.42
N VAL A 34 10.64 -21.98 25.38
CA VAL A 34 9.60 -21.83 24.35
C VAL A 34 8.29 -22.41 24.86
N TRP A 35 8.32 -23.64 25.39
CA TRP A 35 7.15 -24.31 25.95
C TRP A 35 6.47 -23.47 27.04
N ARG A 36 7.23 -22.96 28.02
CA ARG A 36 6.67 -22.18 29.15
C ARG A 36 5.98 -20.87 28.73
N LYS A 37 6.22 -20.39 27.50
CA LYS A 37 5.61 -19.17 26.94
C LYS A 37 4.42 -19.47 26.03
N ARG A 38 4.07 -20.75 25.82
CA ARG A 38 2.94 -21.11 24.95
C ARG A 38 1.63 -20.63 25.58
N VAL A 39 0.81 -19.98 24.77
CA VAL A 39 -0.50 -19.46 25.17
C VAL A 39 -1.63 -20.45 24.83
N TYR A 40 -1.43 -21.25 23.78
CA TYR A 40 -2.45 -22.18 23.25
C TYR A 40 -1.90 -23.60 23.08
N CYS A 41 -2.74 -24.61 23.35
CA CYS A 41 -2.36 -26.03 23.27
C CYS A 41 -2.27 -26.54 21.82
N SER A 42 -3.06 -25.99 20.90
CA SER A 42 -3.12 -26.35 19.48
C SER A 42 -3.28 -25.11 18.59
N LYS A 43 -3.13 -25.32 17.27
CA LYS A 43 -3.45 -24.30 16.26
C LYS A 43 -4.93 -23.92 16.32
N ASP A 44 -5.83 -24.89 16.48
CA ASP A 44 -7.26 -24.64 16.55
C ASP A 44 -7.64 -23.77 17.76
N CYS A 45 -7.05 -24.03 18.93
CA CYS A 45 -7.24 -23.16 20.10
C CYS A 45 -6.70 -21.74 19.86
N ALA A 46 -5.57 -21.60 19.16
CA ALA A 46 -5.04 -20.28 18.82
C ALA A 46 -5.94 -19.54 17.82
N ASP A 47 -6.46 -20.24 16.81
CA ASP A 47 -7.33 -19.67 15.79
C ASP A 47 -8.72 -19.34 16.36
N ALA A 48 -9.27 -20.18 17.24
CA ALA A 48 -10.55 -19.92 17.94
C ALA A 48 -10.49 -18.76 18.95
N SER A 49 -9.29 -18.39 19.41
CA SER A 49 -9.08 -17.23 20.28
C SER A 49 -8.72 -15.95 19.53
N ARG A 50 -8.75 -15.95 18.19
CA ARG A 50 -8.57 -14.73 17.40
C ARG A 50 -9.82 -13.85 17.53
N PRO A 51 -9.66 -12.52 17.56
CA PRO A 51 -10.79 -11.62 17.41
C PRO A 51 -11.57 -11.92 16.13
N SER A 52 -12.86 -12.12 16.28
CA SER A 52 -13.86 -12.29 15.25
C SER A 52 -14.41 -10.94 14.81
N ILE A 53 -14.36 -10.68 13.50
CA ILE A 53 -14.90 -9.45 12.91
C ILE A 53 -16.40 -9.25 13.17
N LEU A 54 -17.11 -10.34 13.51
CA LEU A 54 -18.56 -10.36 13.72
C LEU A 54 -18.98 -9.99 15.14
N SER A 55 -18.03 -9.91 16.08
CA SER A 55 -18.38 -9.76 17.50
C SER A 55 -17.40 -8.91 18.30
N ASP A 56 -16.12 -8.83 17.90
CA ASP A 56 -15.08 -8.13 18.67
C ASP A 56 -14.96 -6.64 18.28
N TYR A 57 -16.09 -5.94 18.35
CA TYR A 57 -16.19 -4.49 18.19
C TYR A 57 -17.09 -3.89 19.27
N ILE A 58 -16.90 -2.60 19.57
CA ILE A 58 -17.84 -1.83 20.39
C ILE A 58 -18.64 -0.89 19.49
N VAL A 59 -19.93 -0.71 19.78
CA VAL A 59 -20.76 0.27 19.08
C VAL A 59 -20.70 1.57 19.87
N VAL A 60 -20.21 2.64 19.25
CA VAL A 60 -20.13 3.98 19.84
C VAL A 60 -21.30 4.84 19.38
N GLU A 61 -21.49 6.01 20.01
CA GLU A 61 -22.62 6.91 19.77
C GLU A 61 -22.77 7.34 18.30
N SER A 62 -21.67 7.46 17.56
CA SER A 62 -21.67 7.78 16.12
C SER A 62 -22.21 6.65 15.22
N GLY A 63 -22.62 5.51 15.80
CA GLY A 63 -23.00 4.30 15.05
C GLY A 63 -21.81 3.53 14.47
N CYS A 64 -20.58 3.99 14.70
CA CYS A 64 -19.38 3.25 14.31
C CYS A 64 -19.23 1.97 15.14
N TRP A 65 -18.76 0.91 14.48
CA TRP A 65 -18.35 -0.32 15.14
C TRP A 65 -16.83 -0.28 15.29
N GLU A 66 -16.33 0.13 16.44
CA GLU A 66 -14.89 0.28 16.66
C GLU A 66 -14.22 -1.07 16.92
N TRP A 67 -13.34 -1.46 16.01
CA TRP A 67 -12.63 -2.74 16.07
C TRP A 67 -11.77 -2.88 17.32
N GLN A 68 -11.92 -3.98 18.06
CA GLN A 68 -11.16 -4.25 19.29
C GLN A 68 -9.95 -5.19 19.07
N GLY A 69 -9.70 -5.59 17.82
CA GLY A 69 -8.55 -6.40 17.46
C GLY A 69 -7.28 -5.57 17.19
N HIS A 70 -6.38 -6.11 16.37
CA HIS A 70 -5.14 -5.41 16.03
C HIS A 70 -5.43 -4.14 15.22
N ILE A 71 -4.92 -3.00 15.68
CA ILE A 71 -4.90 -1.72 14.97
C ILE A 71 -3.43 -1.36 14.70
N ASP A 72 -3.12 -0.97 13.46
CA ASP A 72 -1.77 -0.54 13.11
C ASP A 72 -1.48 0.91 13.52
N LYS A 73 -0.24 1.36 13.31
CA LYS A 73 0.19 2.73 13.63
C LYS A 73 -0.55 3.83 12.86
N ASN A 74 -1.22 3.49 11.76
CA ASN A 74 -1.98 4.40 10.93
C ASN A 74 -3.48 4.36 11.26
N GLY A 75 -3.89 3.63 12.31
CA GLY A 75 -5.28 3.52 12.73
C GLY A 75 -6.09 2.43 12.01
N TYR A 76 -5.47 1.63 11.13
CA TYR A 76 -6.21 0.63 10.36
C TYR A 76 -6.23 -0.74 11.06
N GLY A 77 -7.44 -1.27 11.23
CA GLY A 77 -7.66 -2.59 11.80
C GLY A 77 -7.18 -3.72 10.89
N LYS A 78 -6.64 -4.80 11.46
CA LYS A 78 -6.41 -6.09 10.79
C LYS A 78 -7.30 -7.16 11.43
N ALA A 79 -7.88 -8.01 10.60
CA ALA A 79 -8.72 -9.12 11.04
C ALA A 79 -8.36 -10.41 10.31
N TYR A 80 -8.70 -11.54 10.94
CA TYR A 80 -8.57 -12.84 10.32
C TYR A 80 -9.87 -13.23 9.62
N ASP A 81 -9.78 -13.72 8.39
CA ASP A 81 -10.90 -14.13 7.55
C ASP A 81 -10.74 -15.61 7.18
N ILE A 82 -11.51 -16.47 7.83
CA ILE A 82 -11.41 -17.93 7.65
C ILE A 82 -11.88 -18.39 6.27
N GLU A 83 -12.78 -17.63 5.65
CA GLU A 83 -13.33 -17.90 4.31
C GLU A 83 -12.29 -17.67 3.20
N GLN A 84 -11.18 -16.99 3.51
CA GLN A 84 -10.10 -16.78 2.57
C GLN A 84 -9.16 -18.00 2.48
N PRO A 85 -8.53 -18.23 1.31
CA PRO A 85 -7.59 -19.32 1.15
C PRO A 85 -6.38 -19.19 2.10
N PRO A 86 -5.75 -20.31 2.51
CA PRO A 86 -4.53 -20.29 3.30
C PRO A 86 -3.48 -19.34 2.70
N GLY A 87 -2.83 -18.55 3.56
CA GLY A 87 -1.88 -17.50 3.14
C GLY A 87 -2.50 -16.12 2.86
N ARG A 88 -3.82 -16.02 2.71
CA ARG A 88 -4.55 -14.74 2.52
C ARG A 88 -5.57 -14.42 3.62
N ARG A 89 -5.52 -15.16 4.73
CA ARG A 89 -6.49 -15.06 5.82
C ARG A 89 -6.33 -13.86 6.74
N VAL A 90 -5.34 -12.99 6.50
CA VAL A 90 -5.18 -11.74 7.27
C VAL A 90 -5.32 -10.60 6.29
N ASP A 91 -6.31 -9.74 6.52
CA ASP A 91 -6.63 -8.59 5.67
C ASP A 91 -7.07 -7.39 6.54
N TRP A 92 -7.34 -6.26 5.91
CA TRP A 92 -7.91 -5.08 6.58
C TRP A 92 -9.28 -5.41 7.19
N ALA A 93 -9.47 -5.04 8.45
CA ALA A 93 -10.66 -5.39 9.22
C ALA A 93 -11.96 -4.90 8.54
N HIS A 94 -11.97 -3.68 8.01
CA HIS A 94 -13.12 -3.15 7.27
C HIS A 94 -13.45 -3.97 6.01
N ARG A 95 -12.43 -4.45 5.27
CA ARG A 95 -12.64 -5.34 4.09
C ARG A 95 -13.20 -6.69 4.49
N VAL A 96 -12.69 -7.26 5.58
CA VAL A 96 -13.21 -8.51 6.14
C VAL A 96 -14.66 -8.29 6.56
N SER A 97 -14.98 -7.22 7.29
CA SER A 97 -16.35 -6.93 7.72
C SER A 97 -17.30 -6.77 6.54
N TYR A 98 -16.92 -5.99 5.53
CA TYR A 98 -17.72 -5.84 4.31
C TYR A 98 -17.98 -7.21 3.66
N ARG A 99 -16.95 -8.04 3.48
CA ARG A 99 -17.12 -9.38 2.90
C ARG A 99 -18.06 -10.27 3.69
N ARG A 100 -17.98 -10.22 5.03
CA ARG A 100 -18.78 -11.07 5.89
C ARG A 100 -20.25 -10.64 5.99
N HIS A 101 -20.55 -9.36 5.79
CA HIS A 101 -21.91 -8.82 5.90
C HIS A 101 -22.58 -8.53 4.55
N LYS A 102 -21.83 -8.03 3.56
CA LYS A 102 -22.33 -7.57 2.25
C LYS A 102 -21.87 -8.42 1.06
N GLY A 103 -20.89 -9.30 1.27
CA GLY A 103 -20.34 -10.16 0.21
C GLY A 103 -19.10 -9.56 -0.47
N PRO A 104 -18.66 -10.13 -1.60
CA PRO A 104 -17.37 -9.78 -2.20
C PRO A 104 -17.28 -8.29 -2.54
N ILE A 105 -16.10 -7.72 -2.32
CA ILE A 105 -15.78 -6.36 -2.80
C ILE A 105 -15.64 -6.47 -4.33
N PRO A 106 -16.36 -5.65 -5.12
CA PRO A 106 -16.25 -5.69 -6.58
C PRO A 106 -14.80 -5.53 -7.04
N GLU A 107 -14.43 -6.23 -8.11
CA GLU A 107 -13.09 -6.15 -8.67
C GLU A 107 -12.79 -4.73 -9.15
N GLY A 108 -11.60 -4.22 -8.80
CA GLY A 108 -11.18 -2.85 -9.12
C GLY A 108 -11.73 -1.77 -8.18
N TYR A 109 -12.53 -2.12 -7.16
CA TYR A 109 -13.07 -1.16 -6.20
C TYR A 109 -12.27 -1.14 -4.88
N HIS A 110 -12.20 0.04 -4.29
CA HIS A 110 -11.70 0.26 -2.94
C HIS A 110 -12.89 0.44 -1.98
N LEU A 111 -12.69 0.22 -0.69
CA LEU A 111 -13.68 0.60 0.32
C LEU A 111 -13.26 1.92 0.94
N ASP A 112 -14.16 2.91 0.93
CA ASP A 112 -14.00 4.17 1.65
C ASP A 112 -14.89 4.19 2.90
N HIS A 113 -14.38 4.79 3.97
CA HIS A 113 -15.13 5.04 5.19
C HIS A 113 -15.91 6.34 5.04
N GLU A 114 -17.24 6.24 4.89
CA GLU A 114 -18.10 7.43 4.85
C GLU A 114 -18.10 8.17 6.20
N CYS A 115 -17.80 7.47 7.29
CA CYS A 115 -17.70 8.03 8.63
C CYS A 115 -16.31 8.60 8.98
N GLU A 116 -15.33 8.53 8.05
CA GLU A 116 -13.95 9.03 8.25
C GLU A 116 -13.24 8.50 9.51
N ASN A 117 -13.62 7.30 9.95
CA ASN A 117 -13.12 6.65 11.17
C ASN A 117 -12.45 5.31 10.81
N PRO A 118 -11.12 5.27 10.57
CA PRO A 118 -10.44 4.07 10.06
C PRO A 118 -10.59 2.78 10.91
N PRO A 119 -10.67 2.86 12.26
CA PRO A 119 -11.01 1.72 13.12
C PRO A 119 -12.42 1.15 12.93
N CYS A 120 -13.33 1.88 12.28
CA CYS A 120 -14.71 1.44 12.09
C CYS A 120 -14.80 0.22 11.17
N VAL A 121 -15.55 -0.78 11.59
CA VAL A 121 -15.86 -2.00 10.82
C VAL A 121 -17.36 -2.14 10.55
N ASN A 122 -18.16 -1.10 10.75
CA ASN A 122 -19.59 -1.13 10.43
C ASN A 122 -19.75 -1.25 8.90
N PRO A 123 -20.32 -2.35 8.37
CA PRO A 123 -20.46 -2.53 6.93
C PRO A 123 -21.33 -1.47 6.26
N ASP A 124 -22.20 -0.79 7.00
CA ASP A 124 -23.05 0.30 6.50
C ASP A 124 -22.35 1.64 6.42
N HIS A 125 -21.17 1.78 7.03
CA HIS A 125 -20.31 2.96 6.87
C HIS A 125 -19.22 2.75 5.80
N LEU A 126 -19.27 1.63 5.07
CA LEU A 126 -18.29 1.25 4.05
C LEU A 126 -18.92 1.29 2.67
N CYS A 127 -18.29 2.05 1.78
CA CYS A 127 -18.77 2.27 0.42
C CYS A 127 -17.74 1.79 -0.60
N PRO A 128 -18.08 0.83 -1.48
CA PRO A 128 -17.26 0.51 -2.64
C PRO A 128 -17.19 1.72 -3.58
N VAL A 129 -15.98 2.21 -3.80
CA VAL A 129 -15.69 3.34 -4.68
C VAL A 129 -14.61 2.96 -5.70
N THR A 130 -14.61 3.64 -6.84
CA THR A 130 -13.52 3.50 -7.80
C THR A 130 -12.23 4.09 -7.24
N PRO A 131 -11.04 3.72 -7.76
CA PRO A 131 -9.78 4.33 -7.34
C PRO A 131 -9.77 5.86 -7.51
N ALA A 132 -10.37 6.35 -8.59
CA ALA A 132 -10.51 7.78 -8.88
C ALA A 132 -11.33 8.49 -7.79
N GLU A 133 -12.48 7.92 -7.43
CA GLU A 133 -13.36 8.49 -6.41
C GLU A 133 -12.72 8.42 -5.01
N HIS A 134 -12.04 7.31 -4.69
CA HIS A 134 -11.32 7.18 -3.42
C HIS A 134 -10.24 8.25 -3.26
N VAL A 135 -9.44 8.48 -4.30
CA VAL A 135 -8.40 9.52 -4.29
C VAL A 135 -9.01 10.91 -4.26
N ARG A 136 -10.05 11.18 -5.06
CA ARG A 136 -10.77 12.45 -5.03
C ARG A 136 -11.25 12.80 -3.61
N ARG A 137 -11.90 11.87 -2.93
CA ARG A 137 -12.36 12.07 -1.54
C ARG A 137 -11.20 12.26 -0.57
N THR A 138 -10.19 11.41 -0.65
CA THR A 138 -9.03 11.46 0.26
C THR A 138 -8.28 12.78 0.14
N LEU A 139 -8.01 13.23 -1.09
CA LEU A 139 -7.30 14.48 -1.31
C LEU A 139 -8.18 15.70 -1.06
N GLY A 140 -9.49 15.60 -1.27
CA GLY A 140 -10.45 16.62 -0.86
C GLY A 140 -10.45 16.84 0.65
N ARG A 141 -10.44 15.77 1.45
CA ARG A 141 -10.30 15.84 2.92
C ARG A 141 -8.98 16.48 3.36
N LEU A 142 -7.91 16.27 2.59
CA LEU A 142 -6.59 16.86 2.84
C LEU A 142 -6.44 18.29 2.26
N GLY A 143 -7.40 18.77 1.47
CA GLY A 143 -7.34 20.08 0.81
C GLY A 143 -6.24 20.20 -0.24
N VAL A 144 -5.87 19.10 -0.91
CA VAL A 144 -4.78 19.06 -1.92
C VAL A 144 -5.23 18.48 -3.26
N PHE A 145 -6.54 18.25 -3.42
CA PHE A 145 -7.09 17.73 -4.67
C PHE A 145 -6.88 18.73 -5.81
N GLU A 146 -7.19 19.99 -5.54
CA GLU A 146 -7.04 21.12 -6.46
C GLU A 146 -5.58 21.24 -6.90
N ASP A 147 -4.62 21.20 -5.98
CA ASP A 147 -3.20 21.29 -6.34
C ASP A 147 -2.71 20.10 -7.19
N GLN A 148 -3.30 18.91 -7.01
CA GLN A 148 -2.98 17.77 -7.87
C GLN A 148 -3.54 18.00 -9.28
N MET A 149 -4.80 18.44 -9.37
CA MET A 149 -5.46 18.65 -10.65
C MET A 149 -4.89 19.85 -11.42
N GLU A 150 -4.41 20.87 -10.73
CA GLU A 150 -3.65 21.97 -11.34
C GLU A 150 -2.36 21.46 -11.99
N ALA A 151 -1.58 20.62 -11.29
CA ALA A 151 -0.38 20.01 -11.86
C ALA A 151 -0.69 19.11 -13.07
N VAL A 152 -1.83 18.41 -13.05
CA VAL A 152 -2.32 17.62 -14.19
C VAL A 152 -2.69 18.51 -15.37
N GLN A 153 -3.44 19.59 -15.12
CA GLN A 153 -3.90 20.52 -16.14
C GLN A 153 -2.73 21.21 -16.84
N LEU A 154 -1.76 21.72 -16.08
CA LEU A 154 -0.53 22.30 -16.63
C LEU A 154 0.26 21.27 -17.45
N ARG A 155 0.22 19.98 -17.06
CA ARG A 155 0.83 18.93 -17.86
C ARG A 155 0.10 18.71 -19.18
N ILE A 156 -1.23 18.69 -19.19
CA ILE A 156 -2.07 18.59 -20.41
C ILE A 156 -1.72 19.74 -21.36
N GLU A 157 -1.51 20.94 -20.83
CA GLU A 157 -1.14 22.15 -21.59
C GLU A 157 0.27 22.13 -22.20
N GLY A 158 1.06 21.08 -21.95
CA GLY A 158 2.39 20.94 -22.55
C GLY A 158 3.56 21.26 -21.63
N LEU A 159 3.31 21.77 -20.42
CA LEU A 159 4.41 22.18 -19.54
C LEU A 159 5.27 20.98 -19.12
N THR A 160 6.57 21.22 -19.00
CA THR A 160 7.51 20.27 -18.42
C THR A 160 7.29 20.17 -16.91
N TYR A 161 7.68 19.06 -16.29
CA TYR A 161 7.55 18.89 -14.85
C TYR A 161 8.30 19.95 -14.03
N GLN A 162 9.39 20.52 -14.57
CA GLN A 162 10.08 21.63 -13.92
C GLN A 162 9.23 22.90 -13.95
N GLN A 163 8.68 23.27 -15.11
CA GLN A 163 7.79 24.43 -15.23
C GLN A 163 6.54 24.29 -14.35
N ILE A 164 5.97 23.08 -14.25
CA ILE A 164 4.84 22.81 -13.36
C ILE A 164 5.25 23.04 -11.90
N ALA A 165 6.41 22.54 -11.49
CA ALA A 165 6.89 22.72 -10.13
C ALA A 165 7.10 24.19 -9.78
N ASP A 166 7.69 24.95 -10.71
CA ASP A 166 7.91 26.40 -10.54
C ASP A 166 6.58 27.17 -10.47
N ALA A 167 5.59 26.80 -11.29
CA ALA A 167 4.27 27.44 -11.33
C ALA A 167 3.41 27.16 -10.09
N THR A 168 3.51 25.94 -9.54
CA THR A 168 2.68 25.46 -8.42
C THR A 168 3.37 25.53 -7.07
N GLY A 169 4.62 26.01 -7.02
CA GLY A 169 5.42 26.07 -5.78
C GLY A 169 5.82 24.70 -5.22
N LEU A 170 5.86 23.65 -6.05
CA LEU A 170 6.31 22.33 -5.60
C LEU A 170 7.82 22.28 -5.40
N ALA A 171 8.27 21.41 -4.50
CA ALA A 171 9.68 21.25 -4.16
C ALA A 171 10.61 20.88 -5.34
N GLY A 172 10.06 20.47 -6.49
CA GLY A 172 10.82 20.24 -7.72
C GLY A 172 10.08 19.35 -8.72
N PHE A 173 10.70 19.12 -9.88
CA PHE A 173 10.09 18.37 -10.99
C PHE A 173 9.58 16.97 -10.58
N LYS A 174 10.26 16.30 -9.64
CA LYS A 174 9.86 14.97 -9.17
C LYS A 174 8.50 15.00 -8.48
N SER A 175 8.24 16.01 -7.67
CA SER A 175 6.95 16.18 -7.00
C SER A 175 5.82 16.42 -8.00
N ALA A 176 6.06 17.22 -9.04
CA ALA A 176 5.11 17.42 -10.13
C ALA A 176 4.85 16.12 -10.92
N HIS A 177 5.91 15.40 -11.27
CA HIS A 177 5.81 14.09 -11.92
C HIS A 177 5.02 13.09 -11.09
N ASP A 178 5.28 12.99 -9.78
CA ASP A 178 4.61 12.04 -8.89
C ASP A 178 3.11 12.35 -8.75
N ARG A 179 2.71 13.63 -8.77
CA ARG A 179 1.30 14.05 -8.79
C ARG A 179 0.57 13.61 -10.07
N VAL A 180 1.15 13.88 -11.24
CA VAL A 180 0.58 13.47 -12.54
C VAL A 180 0.55 11.95 -12.64
N LYS A 181 1.64 11.27 -12.29
CA LYS A 181 1.73 9.81 -12.29
C LYS A 181 0.67 9.19 -11.36
N SER A 182 0.48 9.76 -10.18
CA SER A 182 -0.58 9.33 -9.26
C SER A 182 -1.97 9.54 -9.85
N ALA A 183 -2.21 10.66 -10.53
CA ALA A 183 -3.49 10.94 -11.17
C ALA A 183 -3.81 9.89 -12.25
N ILE A 184 -2.84 9.55 -13.10
CA ILE A 184 -2.96 8.47 -14.09
C ILE A 184 -3.27 7.13 -13.40
N ALA A 185 -2.46 6.74 -12.42
CA ALA A 185 -2.57 5.44 -11.77
C ALA A 185 -3.91 5.22 -11.07
N ASN A 186 -4.57 6.30 -10.65
CA ASN A 186 -5.88 6.27 -10.01
C ASN A 186 -7.03 6.62 -10.96
N GLY A 187 -6.77 6.85 -12.25
CA GLY A 187 -7.82 7.13 -13.25
C GLY A 187 -8.44 8.52 -13.11
N LEU A 188 -7.71 9.50 -12.58
CA LEU A 188 -8.13 10.92 -12.55
C LEU A 188 -7.88 11.63 -13.90
N VAL A 189 -7.01 11.09 -14.74
CA VAL A 189 -6.69 11.61 -16.07
C VAL A 189 -6.35 10.44 -17.00
N ASP A 190 -6.79 10.53 -18.26
CA ASP A 190 -6.39 9.57 -19.29
C ASP A 190 -4.95 9.88 -19.74
N PRO A 191 -4.03 8.89 -19.74
CA PRO A 191 -2.70 9.06 -20.30
C PRO A 191 -2.66 9.61 -21.73
N ASP A 192 -3.69 9.34 -22.54
CA ASP A 192 -3.78 9.82 -23.92
C ASP A 192 -4.07 11.31 -24.03
N ASP A 193 -4.63 11.94 -22.98
CA ASP A 193 -4.83 13.39 -22.90
C ASP A 193 -3.52 14.13 -22.59
N LEU A 194 -2.50 13.42 -22.12
CA LEU A 194 -1.21 14.02 -21.81
C LEU A 194 -0.36 14.14 -23.08
N PRO A 195 0.41 15.22 -23.22
CA PRO A 195 1.27 15.41 -24.37
C PRO A 195 2.30 14.28 -24.46
N LYS A 196 2.20 13.55 -25.58
CA LYS A 196 3.09 12.43 -25.89
C LYS A 196 4.48 12.99 -26.14
N VAL A 197 5.49 12.38 -25.52
CA VAL A 197 6.89 12.70 -25.82
C VAL A 197 7.13 12.29 -27.27
N GLU A 198 7.29 13.27 -28.15
CA GLU A 198 7.59 13.01 -29.55
C GLU A 198 8.93 12.26 -29.62
N ARG A 199 8.89 11.03 -30.12
CA ARG A 199 10.08 10.19 -30.18
C ARG A 199 10.88 10.59 -31.39
N LEU A 200 12.18 10.84 -31.20
CA LEU A 200 13.13 10.98 -32.31
C LEU A 200 12.95 9.83 -33.31
N THR A 201 12.67 10.20 -34.55
CA THR A 201 12.51 9.30 -35.68
C THR A 201 13.83 8.60 -36.01
N LEU A 202 13.78 7.60 -36.88
CA LEU A 202 15.00 6.99 -37.40
C LEU A 202 15.85 8.00 -38.18
N ASP A 203 15.22 8.97 -38.83
CA ASP A 203 15.91 10.00 -39.60
C ASP A 203 16.60 11.01 -38.68
N ASP A 204 15.92 11.46 -37.62
CA ASP A 204 16.53 12.33 -36.60
C ASP A 204 17.78 11.68 -36.00
N ARG A 205 17.70 10.38 -35.67
CA ARG A 205 18.84 9.63 -35.13
C ARG A 205 19.99 9.51 -36.12
N ARG A 206 19.70 9.39 -37.43
CA ARG A 206 20.72 9.38 -38.50
C ARG A 206 21.36 10.76 -38.62
N SER A 207 20.55 11.81 -38.61
CA SER A 207 21.00 13.20 -38.70
C SER A 207 21.86 13.59 -37.49
N ILE A 208 21.47 13.22 -36.27
CA ILE A 208 22.27 13.39 -35.04
C ILE A 208 23.66 12.77 -35.20
N ARG A 209 23.76 11.55 -35.75
CA ARG A 209 25.04 10.87 -35.98
C ARG A 209 25.87 11.55 -37.05
N ALA A 210 25.24 12.02 -38.13
CA ALA A 210 25.90 12.72 -39.21
C ALA A 210 26.49 14.06 -38.75
N LEU A 211 25.71 14.86 -38.00
CA LEU A 211 26.18 16.13 -37.43
C LEU A 211 27.38 15.92 -36.50
N TYR A 212 27.34 14.88 -35.66
CA TYR A 212 28.48 14.56 -34.79
C TYR A 212 29.73 14.17 -35.60
N ALA A 213 29.57 13.37 -36.67
CA ALA A 213 30.65 12.99 -37.56
C ALA A 213 31.27 14.19 -38.30
N LEU A 214 30.50 15.25 -38.51
CA LEU A 214 30.96 16.54 -39.05
C LEU A 214 31.64 17.44 -38.01
N GLY A 215 31.77 16.99 -36.76
CA GLY A 215 32.45 17.71 -35.69
C GLY A 215 31.55 18.64 -34.87
N VAL A 216 30.23 18.62 -35.07
CA VAL A 216 29.31 19.43 -34.26
C VAL A 216 29.27 18.86 -32.82
N PRO A 217 29.46 19.70 -31.78
CA PRO A 217 29.43 19.25 -30.39
C PRO A 217 28.09 18.60 -30.01
N GLN A 218 28.12 17.53 -29.21
CA GLN A 218 26.90 16.83 -28.76
C GLN A 218 25.94 17.75 -27.99
N THR A 219 26.45 18.78 -27.30
CA THR A 219 25.65 19.79 -26.60
C THR A 219 24.85 20.67 -27.56
N GLU A 220 25.42 21.03 -28.70
CA GLU A 220 24.74 21.81 -29.74
C GLU A 220 23.71 20.97 -30.50
N ILE A 221 24.06 19.71 -30.82
CA ILE A 221 23.12 18.75 -31.41
C ILE A 221 21.94 18.52 -30.46
N ALA A 222 22.21 18.35 -29.17
CA ALA A 222 21.18 18.17 -28.15
C ALA A 222 20.23 19.38 -28.08
N ALA A 223 20.77 20.60 -28.11
CA ALA A 223 19.98 21.82 -28.15
C ALA A 223 19.12 21.93 -29.42
N PHE A 224 19.67 21.61 -30.59
CA PHE A 224 18.94 21.66 -31.87
C PHE A 224 17.73 20.72 -31.91
N TYR A 225 17.89 19.49 -31.39
CA TYR A 225 16.81 18.50 -31.35
C TYR A 225 15.93 18.59 -30.09
N GLY A 226 16.18 19.54 -29.18
CA GLY A 226 15.44 19.65 -27.93
C GLY A 226 15.58 18.43 -27.01
N ILE A 227 16.74 17.76 -27.03
CA ILE A 227 17.01 16.56 -26.23
C ILE A 227 18.13 16.79 -25.20
N ASP A 228 18.24 15.88 -24.24
CA ASP A 228 19.34 15.92 -23.27
C ASP A 228 20.68 15.50 -23.91
N SER A 229 21.78 16.11 -23.46
CA SER A 229 23.14 15.81 -23.94
C SER A 229 23.53 14.34 -23.74
N SER A 230 23.06 13.68 -22.68
CA SER A 230 23.26 12.24 -22.49
C SER A 230 22.46 11.40 -23.50
N GLN A 231 21.31 11.91 -23.98
CA GLN A 231 20.51 11.26 -25.01
C GLN A 231 21.20 11.35 -26.36
N ALA A 232 21.72 12.54 -26.73
CA ALA A 232 22.55 12.72 -27.92
C ALA A 232 23.78 11.80 -27.88
N SER A 233 24.48 11.75 -26.74
CA SER A 233 25.63 10.87 -26.53
C SER A 233 25.28 9.38 -26.70
N ARG A 234 24.14 8.93 -26.17
CA ARG A 234 23.66 7.54 -26.35
C ARG A 234 23.39 7.20 -27.81
N ILE A 235 22.80 8.12 -28.57
CA ILE A 235 22.49 7.94 -30.00
C ILE A 235 23.78 7.83 -30.83
N VAL A 236 24.74 8.72 -30.57
CA VAL A 236 26.06 8.74 -31.21
C VAL A 236 26.83 7.46 -30.89
N ASN A 237 26.88 7.06 -29.62
CA ASN A 237 27.66 5.91 -29.17
C ASN A 237 26.97 4.55 -29.39
N GLY A 238 25.80 4.53 -30.04
CA GLY A 238 25.06 3.30 -30.31
C GLY A 238 24.54 2.55 -29.06
N LYS A 239 24.53 3.20 -27.88
CA LYS A 239 24.05 2.60 -26.64
C LYS A 239 22.53 2.66 -26.59
N THR A 240 21.86 1.61 -27.06
CA THR A 240 20.43 1.41 -26.78
C THR A 240 20.27 1.10 -25.29
N SER A 241 19.54 1.96 -24.57
CA SER A 241 19.03 1.63 -23.24
C SER A 241 18.19 0.36 -23.36
N GLY A 242 18.69 -0.75 -22.81
CA GLY A 242 17.97 -2.01 -22.78
C GLY A 242 16.71 -1.85 -21.94
N HIS A 243 15.55 -1.86 -22.58
CA HIS A 243 14.27 -2.30 -22.04
C HIS A 243 13.65 -3.13 -23.16
N SER A 244 13.79 -4.44 -23.01
CA SER A 244 12.99 -5.46 -23.69
C SER A 244 11.64 -5.58 -22.99
#